data_AF-A0A7J8FTI7-F1
#
_entry.id   AF-A0A7J8FTI7-F1
#
_cell.length_a   1.000
_cell.length_b   1.000
_cell.length_c   1.000
_cell.angle_alpha   90.00
_cell.angle_beta   90.00
_cell.angle_gamma   90.00
#
_symmetry.space_group_name_H-M   'P 1'
#
loop_
_entity.id
_entity.type
_entity.pdbx_description
1 polymer ?
#
loop_
_entity_poly.entity_id
_entity_poly.type
_entity_poly.pdbx_seq_one_letter_code
_entity_poly.pdbx_strand_id
1 'polypeptide(L)'
;MCKVKSWVIEQKKPVRFYHDWNDKEIEVLNKHLFLTSKPMVYLVNLSEKDYIRKKNKWLIKIKEWVDRYDPGALVIPFSGALELKLQELSAEERQKYLEANMTQSALPKIIKAGFAALQLEYFFTAGPDEVRAWTIRVRFILIHQLYPVPHY
;
A
#
# COMPACT_ATOMS: atom_id res chain seq x y z
N MET A 1 26.61 -13.86 -2.10
CA MET A 1 26.79 -12.48 -2.62
C MET A 1 26.79 -12.39 -4.15
N CYS A 2 27.33 -13.35 -4.89
CA CYS A 2 27.44 -13.27 -6.37
C CYS A 2 26.09 -13.14 -7.10
N LYS A 3 25.05 -13.87 -6.67
CA LYS A 3 23.71 -13.83 -7.30
C LYS A 3 23.05 -12.46 -7.22
N VAL A 4 23.01 -11.85 -6.03
CA VAL A 4 22.45 -10.50 -5.84
C VAL A 4 23.22 -9.45 -6.65
N LYS A 5 24.56 -9.56 -6.67
CA LYS A 5 25.42 -8.68 -7.46
C LYS A 5 25.10 -8.79 -8.95
N SER A 6 25.03 -10.00 -9.51
CA SER A 6 24.67 -10.23 -10.92
C SER A 6 23.28 -9.68 -11.24
N TRP A 7 22.28 -9.93 -10.39
CA TRP A 7 20.91 -9.44 -10.60
C TRP A 7 20.82 -7.90 -10.63
N VAL A 8 21.44 -7.24 -9.66
CA VAL A 8 21.32 -5.78 -9.51
C VAL A 8 22.25 -5.03 -10.47
N ILE A 9 23.47 -5.52 -10.72
CA ILE A 9 24.47 -4.82 -11.52
C ILE A 9 24.39 -5.22 -13.00
N GLU A 10 24.36 -6.52 -13.31
CA GLU A 10 24.43 -7.00 -14.69
C GLU A 10 23.05 -6.92 -15.36
N GLN A 11 22.00 -7.35 -14.67
CA GLN A 11 20.63 -7.27 -15.21
C GLN A 11 19.94 -5.92 -14.94
N LYS A 12 20.48 -5.09 -14.04
CA LYS A 12 19.91 -3.78 -13.66
C LYS A 12 18.45 -3.87 -13.20
N LYS A 13 18.09 -4.96 -12.50
CA LYS A 13 16.73 -5.22 -12.03
C LYS A 13 16.60 -4.99 -10.51
N PRO A 14 15.48 -4.43 -10.04
CA PRO A 14 15.15 -4.38 -8.62
C PRO A 14 15.16 -5.77 -7.98
N VAL A 15 15.60 -5.89 -6.71
CA VAL A 15 15.64 -7.17 -5.99
C VAL A 15 14.26 -7.82 -5.90
N ARG A 16 13.19 -7.03 -5.72
CA ARG A 16 11.81 -7.52 -5.63
C ARG A 16 11.24 -8.15 -6.92
N PHE A 17 11.92 -8.02 -8.06
CA PHE A 17 11.50 -8.64 -9.34
C PHE A 17 11.94 -10.09 -9.46
N TYR A 18 12.83 -10.53 -8.57
CA TYR A 18 13.22 -11.93 -8.50
C TYR A 18 12.34 -12.62 -7.47
N HIS A 19 11.49 -13.54 -7.91
CA HIS A 19 10.49 -14.19 -7.05
C HIS A 19 11.00 -15.50 -6.40
N ASP A 20 12.11 -16.05 -6.88
CA ASP A 20 12.61 -17.39 -6.49
C ASP A 20 13.80 -17.34 -5.53
N TRP A 21 13.74 -16.48 -4.51
CA TRP A 21 14.73 -16.46 -3.43
C TRP A 21 14.50 -17.60 -2.44
N ASN A 22 15.56 -18.31 -2.04
CA ASN A 22 15.47 -19.29 -0.95
C ASN A 22 15.69 -18.65 0.43
N ASP A 23 15.40 -19.38 1.51
CA ASP A 23 15.47 -18.86 2.89
C ASP A 23 16.84 -18.29 3.26
N LYS A 24 17.93 -18.96 2.88
CA LYS A 24 19.31 -18.50 3.15
C LYS A 24 19.62 -17.21 2.39
N GLU A 25 19.11 -17.07 1.17
CA GLU A 25 19.26 -15.85 0.38
C GLU A 25 18.45 -14.70 0.97
N ILE A 26 17.21 -14.97 1.40
CA ILE A 26 16.34 -13.99 2.06
C ILE A 26 16.99 -13.46 3.35
N GLU A 27 17.62 -14.32 4.15
CA GLU A 27 18.34 -13.92 5.37
C GLU A 27 19.46 -12.90 5.06
N VAL A 28 20.23 -13.15 4.00
CA VAL A 28 21.29 -12.22 3.55
C VAL A 28 20.71 -10.91 3.02
N LEU A 29 19.61 -10.95 2.28
CA LEU A 29 18.91 -9.76 1.78
C LEU A 29 18.38 -8.90 2.94
N ASN A 30 17.78 -9.53 3.95
CA ASN A 30 17.22 -8.88 5.12
C ASN A 30 18.30 -8.22 6.00
N LYS A 31 19.53 -8.73 6.00
CA LYS A 31 20.66 -8.08 6.71
C LYS A 31 21.01 -6.70 6.14
N HIS A 32 20.77 -6.47 4.84
CA HIS A 32 21.18 -5.23 4.16
C HIS A 32 20.02 -4.29 3.85
N LEU A 33 18.77 -4.79 3.86
CA LEU A 33 17.56 -3.99 3.64
C LEU A 33 17.63 -3.08 2.40
N PHE A 34 18.05 -3.65 1.27
CA PHE A 34 18.20 -2.93 0.00
C PHE A 34 16.96 -2.08 -0.34
N LEU A 35 17.17 -0.89 -0.89
CA LEU A 35 16.05 -0.02 -1.31
C LEU A 35 15.12 -0.73 -2.31
N THR A 36 15.71 -1.50 -3.24
CA THR A 36 14.98 -2.19 -4.32
C THR A 36 14.32 -3.51 -3.89
N SER A 37 14.47 -3.94 -2.64
CA SER A 37 13.70 -5.05 -2.07
C SER A 37 12.38 -4.60 -1.45
N LYS A 38 12.21 -3.29 -1.18
CA LYS A 38 10.99 -2.76 -0.58
C LYS A 38 9.82 -2.80 -1.59
N PRO A 39 8.61 -3.20 -1.15
CA PRO A 39 7.42 -3.10 -1.98
C PRO A 39 7.09 -1.63 -2.30
N MET A 40 6.42 -1.40 -3.42
CA MET A 40 6.05 -0.05 -3.88
C MET A 40 4.59 0.04 -4.31
N VAL A 41 3.97 1.19 -4.06
CA VAL A 41 2.64 1.56 -4.53
C VAL A 41 2.76 2.91 -5.24
N TYR A 42 2.24 3.00 -6.47
CA TYR A 42 2.30 4.22 -7.26
C TYR A 42 1.09 5.09 -6.97
N LEU A 43 1.33 6.33 -6.53
CA LEU A 43 0.30 7.33 -6.32
C LEU A 43 0.39 8.39 -7.42
N VAL A 44 -0.66 8.51 -8.24
CA VAL A 44 -0.72 9.49 -9.34
C VAL A 44 -1.54 10.67 -8.87
N ASN A 45 -0.86 11.77 -8.55
CA ASN A 45 -1.53 13.00 -8.14
C ASN A 45 -2.15 13.70 -9.36
N LEU A 46 -3.46 13.94 -9.28
CA LEU A 46 -4.27 14.57 -10.32
C LEU A 46 -4.83 15.90 -9.83
N SER A 47 -5.18 16.77 -10.78
CA SER A 47 -6.05 17.90 -10.47
C SER A 47 -7.41 17.40 -10.01
N GLU A 48 -8.10 18.18 -9.17
CA GLU A 48 -9.43 17.83 -8.67
C GLU A 48 -10.41 17.53 -9.83
N LYS A 49 -10.37 18.36 -10.87
CA LYS A 49 -11.20 18.22 -12.07
C LYS A 49 -10.95 16.89 -12.79
N ASP A 50 -9.69 16.50 -12.96
CA ASP A 50 -9.33 15.26 -13.65
C ASP A 50 -9.69 14.02 -12.83
N TYR A 51 -9.54 14.10 -11.51
CA TYR A 51 -9.92 13.03 -10.59
C TYR A 51 -11.43 12.79 -10.60
N ILE A 52 -12.24 13.85 -10.49
CA ILE A 52 -13.71 13.77 -10.54
C ILE A 52 -14.18 13.24 -11.90
N ARG A 53 -13.60 13.75 -13.01
CA ARG A 53 -13.93 13.30 -14.37
C ARG A 53 -13.41 11.91 -14.71
N LYS A 54 -12.56 11.31 -13.86
CA LYS A 54 -11.88 10.02 -14.07
C LYS A 54 -11.13 9.94 -15.41
N LYS A 55 -10.58 11.06 -15.88
CA LYS A 55 -9.89 11.13 -17.17
C LYS A 55 -8.65 12.01 -17.04
N ASN A 56 -7.49 11.45 -17.38
CA ASN A 56 -6.24 12.18 -17.48
C ASN A 56 -5.35 11.56 -18.56
N LYS A 57 -4.67 12.39 -19.37
CA LYS A 57 -3.80 11.97 -20.48
C LYS A 57 -2.63 11.10 -20.03
N TRP A 58 -2.12 11.33 -18.82
CA TRP A 58 -0.96 10.64 -18.27
C TRP A 58 -1.31 9.35 -17.55
N LEU A 59 -2.52 9.24 -17.00
CA LEU A 59 -2.91 8.06 -16.22
C LEU A 59 -2.78 6.76 -17.02
N ILE A 60 -3.20 6.78 -18.30
CA ILE A 60 -3.07 5.62 -19.20
C ILE A 60 -1.59 5.30 -19.46
N LYS A 61 -0.80 6.31 -19.81
CA LYS A 61 0.64 6.13 -20.10
C LYS A 61 1.43 5.63 -18.89
N ILE A 62 1.12 6.13 -17.69
CA ILE A 62 1.72 5.69 -16.44
C ILE A 62 1.33 4.24 -16.18
N LYS A 63 0.05 3.89 -16.38
CA LYS A 63 -0.41 2.51 -16.18
C LYS A 63 0.29 1.54 -17.14
N GLU A 64 0.38 1.89 -18.42
CA GLU A 64 1.11 1.11 -19.43
C GLU A 64 2.60 0.96 -19.10
N TRP A 65 3.23 2.04 -18.61
CA TRP A 65 4.62 2.01 -18.16
C TRP A 65 4.80 1.08 -16.96
N VAL A 66 3.94 1.19 -15.95
CA VAL A 66 3.98 0.32 -14.75
C VAL A 66 3.74 -1.13 -15.15
N ASP A 67 2.76 -1.43 -16.01
CA ASP A 67 2.48 -2.80 -16.44
C ASP A 67 3.66 -3.42 -17.22
N ARG A 68 4.44 -2.60 -17.93
CA ARG A 68 5.63 -3.05 -18.68
C ARG A 68 6.87 -3.22 -17.79
N TYR A 69 7.13 -2.27 -16.90
CA TYR A 69 8.40 -2.18 -16.16
C TYR A 69 8.30 -2.64 -14.70
N ASP A 70 7.11 -2.77 -14.16
CA ASP A 70 6.83 -3.20 -12.79
C ASP A 70 5.50 -3.99 -12.71
N PRO A 71 5.47 -5.19 -13.31
CA PRO A 71 4.26 -5.96 -13.42
C PRO A 71 3.69 -6.31 -12.03
N GLY A 72 2.39 -6.08 -11.86
CA GLY A 72 1.67 -6.34 -10.61
C GLY A 72 1.69 -5.19 -9.61
N ALA A 73 2.42 -4.09 -9.87
CA ALA A 73 2.38 -2.94 -8.99
C ALA A 73 1.04 -2.18 -9.06
N LEU A 74 0.61 -1.70 -7.90
CA LEU A 74 -0.65 -0.99 -7.76
C LEU A 74 -0.48 0.48 -8.10
N VAL A 75 -1.36 0.99 -8.98
CA VAL A 75 -1.44 2.41 -9.35
C VAL A 75 -2.75 2.98 -8.82
N ILE A 76 -2.66 4.03 -7.99
CA ILE A 76 -3.81 4.68 -7.37
C ILE A 76 -3.82 6.16 -7.79
N PRO A 77 -4.79 6.59 -8.61
CA PRO A 77 -5.01 8.01 -8.84
C PRO A 77 -5.62 8.63 -7.58
N PHE A 78 -5.15 9.82 -7.22
CA PHE A 78 -5.72 10.63 -6.15
C PHE A 78 -5.54 12.12 -6.46
N SER A 79 -6.22 13.00 -5.73
CA SER A 79 -5.98 14.44 -5.84
C SER A 79 -5.69 15.02 -4.47
N GLY A 80 -4.45 15.46 -4.24
CA GLY A 80 -4.07 16.08 -2.96
C GLY A 80 -4.87 17.35 -2.68
N ALA A 81 -5.22 18.12 -3.72
CA ALA A 81 -6.05 19.31 -3.60
C ALA A 81 -7.47 18.98 -3.14
N LEU A 82 -8.08 17.92 -3.70
CA LEU A 82 -9.39 17.45 -3.25
C LEU A 82 -9.31 16.94 -1.80
N GLU A 83 -8.31 16.12 -1.45
CA GLU A 83 -8.21 15.57 -0.10
C GLU A 83 -8.01 16.65 0.97
N LEU A 84 -7.21 17.68 0.69
CA LEU A 84 -7.04 18.82 1.59
C LEU A 84 -8.37 19.56 1.80
N LYS A 85 -9.09 19.85 0.71
CA LYS A 85 -10.42 20.48 0.78
C LYS A 85 -11.40 19.64 1.60
N LEU A 86 -11.40 18.31 1.43
CA LEU A 86 -12.26 17.42 2.21
C LEU A 86 -11.88 17.36 3.70
N GLN A 87 -10.63 17.70 4.07
CA GLN A 87 -10.18 17.78 5.46
C GLN A 87 -10.60 19.08 6.15
N GLU A 88 -10.71 20.17 5.39
CA GLU A 88 -11.12 21.49 5.92
C GLU A 88 -12.64 21.61 6.13
N LEU A 89 -13.43 20.78 5.43
CA LEU A 89 -14.89 20.74 5.55
C LEU A 89 -15.36 19.98 6.79
N SER A 90 -16.51 20.38 7.33
CA SER A 90 -17.20 19.58 8.35
C SER A 90 -17.67 18.22 7.78
N ALA A 91 -17.97 17.26 8.65
CA ALA A 91 -18.40 15.93 8.22
C ALA A 91 -19.65 15.96 7.32
N GLU A 92 -20.62 16.83 7.62
CA GLU A 92 -21.84 17.00 6.83
C GLU A 92 -21.56 17.63 5.46
N GLU A 93 -20.74 18.68 5.43
CA GLU A 93 -20.37 19.36 4.18
C GLU A 93 -19.52 18.46 3.29
N ARG A 94 -18.60 17.70 3.89
CA ARG A 94 -17.81 16.69 3.20
C ARG A 94 -18.70 15.68 2.51
N GLN A 95 -19.71 15.15 3.21
CA GLN A 95 -20.62 14.16 2.64
C GLN A 95 -21.43 14.76 1.48
N LYS A 96 -22.00 15.95 1.67
CA LYS A 96 -22.71 16.69 0.61
C LYS A 96 -21.82 16.95 -0.61
N TYR A 97 -20.55 17.30 -0.39
CA TYR A 97 -19.59 17.54 -1.46
C TYR A 97 -19.29 16.28 -2.28
N LEU A 98 -19.08 15.16 -1.60
CA LEU A 98 -18.80 13.87 -2.24
C LEU A 98 -20.00 13.38 -3.06
N GLU A 99 -21.21 13.52 -2.53
CA GLU A 99 -22.46 13.18 -3.20
C GLU A 99 -22.71 14.05 -4.44
N ALA A 100 -22.57 15.37 -4.31
CA ALA A 100 -22.78 16.32 -5.41
C ALA A 100 -21.81 16.08 -6.59
N ASN A 101 -20.58 15.68 -6.30
CA ASN A 101 -19.56 15.44 -7.32
C ASN A 101 -19.46 13.96 -7.74
N MET A 102 -20.31 13.08 -7.21
CA MET A 102 -20.25 11.62 -7.42
C MET A 102 -18.83 11.04 -7.28
N THR A 103 -18.10 11.53 -6.27
CA THR A 103 -16.70 11.20 -6.05
C THR A 103 -16.48 10.64 -4.65
N GLN A 104 -15.29 10.10 -4.41
CA GLN A 104 -14.91 9.50 -3.13
C GLN A 104 -13.47 9.89 -2.79
N SER A 105 -13.18 9.98 -1.50
CA SER A 105 -11.79 10.12 -1.03
C SER A 105 -10.98 8.88 -1.42
N ALA A 106 -9.78 9.11 -1.96
CA ALA A 106 -8.83 8.06 -2.30
C ALA A 106 -8.02 7.60 -1.08
N LEU A 107 -7.98 8.37 0.02
CA LEU A 107 -7.18 8.05 1.21
C LEU A 107 -7.49 6.68 1.80
N PRO A 108 -8.75 6.24 1.97
CA PRO A 108 -9.04 4.89 2.48
C PRO A 108 -8.44 3.79 1.60
N LYS A 109 -8.41 3.99 0.28
CA LYS A 109 -7.81 3.06 -0.68
C LYS A 109 -6.29 3.05 -0.57
N ILE A 110 -5.67 4.23 -0.42
CA ILE A 110 -4.21 4.37 -0.25
C ILE A 110 -3.75 3.70 1.05
N ILE A 111 -4.46 3.92 2.15
CA ILE A 111 -4.13 3.32 3.46
C ILE A 111 -4.21 1.79 3.37
N LYS A 112 -5.32 1.25 2.85
CA LYS A 112 -5.48 -0.20 2.67
C LYS A 112 -4.41 -0.79 1.75
N ALA A 113 -4.06 -0.10 0.68
CA ALA A 113 -2.98 -0.51 -0.22
C ALA A 113 -1.61 -0.52 0.45
N GLY A 114 -1.28 0.51 1.24
CA GLY A 114 -0.03 0.57 2.00
C GLY A 114 0.06 -0.54 3.04
N PHE A 115 -1.03 -0.80 3.75
CA PHE A 115 -1.12 -1.88 4.74
C PHE A 115 -0.93 -3.27 4.10
N ALA A 116 -1.60 -3.52 2.98
CA ALA A 116 -1.42 -4.76 2.22
C ALA A 116 0.00 -4.89 1.63
N ALA A 117 0.61 -3.80 1.16
CA ALA A 117 1.97 -3.80 0.63
C ALA A 117 3.01 -4.16 1.70
N LEU A 118 2.76 -3.82 2.97
CA LEU A 118 3.58 -4.23 4.11
C LEU A 118 3.35 -5.68 4.55
N GLN A 119 2.50 -6.43 3.85
CA GLN A 119 2.09 -7.79 4.20
C GLN A 119 1.50 -7.87 5.61
N LEU A 120 0.66 -6.89 5.95
CA LEU A 120 -0.07 -6.82 7.21
C LEU A 120 -1.55 -7.16 7.00
N GLU A 121 -2.13 -7.81 7.99
CA GLU A 121 -3.57 -8.08 8.13
C GLU A 121 -3.99 -7.87 9.59
N TYR A 122 -5.28 -8.02 9.89
CA TYR A 122 -5.78 -7.86 11.26
C TYR A 122 -6.78 -8.94 11.65
N PHE A 123 -6.81 -9.25 12.94
CA PHE A 123 -7.92 -9.98 13.57
C PHE A 123 -8.63 -9.08 14.58
N PHE A 124 -9.85 -9.45 14.95
CA PHE A 124 -10.65 -8.67 15.90
C PHE A 124 -10.78 -9.37 17.24
N THR A 125 -10.71 -8.59 18.31
CA THR A 125 -11.29 -8.94 19.61
C THR A 125 -12.55 -8.11 19.78
N ALA A 126 -13.67 -8.75 20.13
CA ALA A 126 -14.94 -8.07 20.34
C ALA A 126 -15.54 -8.51 21.69
N GLY A 127 -15.82 -7.53 22.54
CA GLY A 127 -16.48 -7.70 23.83
C GLY A 127 -17.40 -6.51 24.12
N PRO A 128 -18.11 -6.52 25.27
CA PRO A 128 -19.00 -5.43 25.66
C PRO A 128 -18.27 -4.09 25.86
N ASP A 129 -17.01 -4.13 26.30
CA ASP A 129 -16.22 -2.93 26.61
C ASP A 129 -15.44 -2.40 25.41
N GLU A 130 -14.94 -3.29 24.55
CA GLU A 130 -14.03 -2.93 23.47
C GLU A 130 -14.22 -3.81 22.23
N VAL A 131 -14.16 -3.18 21.06
CA VAL A 131 -13.94 -3.83 19.78
C VAL A 131 -12.64 -3.29 19.19
N ARG A 132 -11.65 -4.16 18.97
CA ARG A 132 -10.31 -3.76 18.53
C ARG A 132 -9.78 -4.65 17.41
N ALA A 133 -9.12 -4.00 16.45
CA ALA A 133 -8.35 -4.64 15.39
C ALA A 133 -6.87 -4.72 15.78
N TRP A 134 -6.30 -5.94 15.78
CA TRP A 134 -4.90 -6.19 16.10
C TRP A 134 -4.13 -6.52 14.82
N THR A 135 -3.07 -5.75 14.56
CA THR A 135 -2.25 -5.91 13.34
C THR A 135 -1.27 -7.07 13.48
N ILE A 136 -1.27 -7.97 12.50
CA ILE A 136 -0.37 -9.12 12.39
C ILE A 136 0.27 -9.18 10.99
N ARG A 137 1.35 -9.94 10.84
CA ARG A 137 1.87 -10.27 9.50
C ARG A 137 1.00 -11.34 8.85
N VAL A 138 0.87 -11.26 7.54
CA VAL A 138 0.16 -12.27 6.74
C VAL A 138 0.82 -13.63 6.93
N ARG A 139 0.01 -14.69 7.15
CA ARG A 139 0.44 -16.07 7.47
C ARG A 139 1.12 -16.24 8.83
N PHE A 140 0.93 -15.30 9.75
CA PHE A 140 1.35 -15.50 11.14
C PHE A 140 0.47 -16.57 11.81
N ILE A 141 1.10 -17.55 12.47
CA ILE A 141 0.39 -18.57 13.23
C ILE A 141 0.23 -18.08 14.68
N LEU A 142 -1.02 -17.97 15.15
CA LEU A 142 -1.42 -17.34 16.42
C LEU A 142 -0.87 -17.98 17.71
N ILE A 143 -0.15 -19.10 17.63
CA ILE A 143 0.39 -19.82 18.81
C ILE A 143 1.38 -18.94 19.59
N HIS A 144 2.00 -17.93 18.97
CA HIS A 144 2.99 -17.05 19.61
C HIS A 144 2.43 -15.81 20.34
N GLN A 145 1.14 -15.48 20.21
CA GLN A 145 0.55 -14.26 20.79
C GLN A 145 -0.39 -14.54 21.97
N LEU A 146 -0.66 -15.81 22.31
CA LEU A 146 -1.50 -16.20 23.46
C LEU A 146 -0.74 -16.10 24.80
N TYR A 147 -0.02 -15.00 25.04
CA TYR A 147 0.25 -14.59 26.42
C TYR A 147 -0.96 -13.79 26.90
N PRO A 148 -1.58 -14.15 28.03
CA PRO A 148 -2.79 -13.50 28.49
C PRO A 148 -2.51 -12.02 28.72
N VAL A 149 -3.38 -11.18 28.16
CA VAL A 149 -3.46 -9.75 28.49
C VAL A 149 -3.64 -9.68 30.02
N PRO A 150 -2.73 -9.04 30.78
CA PRO A 150 -2.94 -8.89 32.21
C PRO A 150 -4.20 -8.04 32.40
N HIS A 151 -5.21 -8.63 33.04
CA HIS A 151 -6.28 -7.86 33.64
C HIS A 151 -5.65 -6.96 34.71
N TYR A 152 -5.65 -5.66 34.48
CA TYR A 152 -5.43 -4.65 35.52
C TYR A 152 -6.77 -3.99 35.83
#